data_AF-A0AAU1GTI6-F1
#
_entry.id   AF-A0AAU1GTI6-F1
#
_cell.length_a   1.000
_cell.length_b   1.000
_cell.length_c   1.000
_cell.angle_alpha   90.00
_cell.angle_beta   90.00
_cell.angle_gamma   90.00
#
_symmetry.space_group_name_H-M   'P 1'
#
loop_
_entity.id
_entity.type
_entity.pdbx_description
1 polymer ?
#
loop_
_entity_poly.entity_id
_entity_poly.type
_entity_poly.pdbx_seq_one_letter_code
_entity_poly.pdbx_strand_id
1 'polypeptide(L)'
;MSDHSLPPDWLASWLSRISAALNAMTEGFERQHGFHPGANEVRPADRADQPAVRMLAQVSFVHADLVTFYEHVADVTWADIGNGYFVAPVGDVLVQLAEYGAVELGAEQGARGLVIGSNGAGLSYVAGPAGAVYRTRTASLDEPELDRVADDLRQFLELLEQALMLFIANGEPGHL
;
A
#
# COMPACT_ATOMS: atom_id res chain seq x y z
N MET A 1 24.59 1.17 -6.26
CA MET A 1 24.08 1.74 -5.00
C MET A 1 22.60 1.94 -5.24
N SER A 2 21.77 1.06 -4.68
CA SER A 2 20.32 1.25 -4.76
C SER A 2 19.99 2.42 -3.85
N ASP A 3 19.46 3.49 -4.42
CA ASP A 3 19.09 4.69 -3.68
C ASP A 3 17.81 4.34 -2.89
N HIS A 4 17.92 4.25 -1.57
CA HIS A 4 16.76 4.02 -0.71
C HIS A 4 15.92 5.29 -0.67
N SER A 5 14.75 5.26 -1.31
CA SER A 5 13.85 6.42 -1.37
C SER A 5 13.08 6.63 -0.06
N LEU A 6 13.07 5.62 0.82
CA LEU A 6 12.23 5.57 2.01
C LEU A 6 13.03 5.54 3.33
N PRO A 7 13.43 6.70 3.87
CA PRO A 7 14.09 6.78 5.18
C PRO A 7 13.15 6.37 6.33
N PRO A 8 13.63 5.58 7.33
CA PRO A 8 12.84 5.21 8.51
C PRO A 8 12.21 6.39 9.26
N ASP A 9 12.97 7.47 9.47
CA ASP A 9 12.48 8.67 10.18
C ASP A 9 11.36 9.38 9.42
N TRP A 10 11.42 9.36 8.09
CA TRP A 10 10.36 9.90 7.24
C TRP A 10 9.09 9.04 7.38
N LEU A 11 9.23 7.72 7.35
CA LEU A 11 8.12 6.78 7.47
C LEU A 11 7.44 6.87 8.84
N ALA A 12 8.21 7.01 9.92
CA ALA A 12 7.68 7.25 11.26
C ALA A 12 6.88 8.57 11.33
N SER A 13 7.38 9.63 10.69
CA SER A 13 6.69 10.92 10.60
C SER A 13 5.41 10.84 9.77
N TRP A 14 5.44 10.09 8.66
CA TRP A 14 4.26 9.82 7.83
C TRP A 14 3.20 9.05 8.62
N LEU A 15 3.58 7.96 9.30
CA LEU A 15 2.69 7.15 10.14
C LEU A 15 1.99 8.00 11.20
N SER A 16 2.74 8.83 11.93
CA SER A 16 2.17 9.72 12.95
C SER A 16 1.15 10.71 12.38
N ARG A 17 1.44 11.33 11.23
CA ARG A 17 0.53 12.30 10.59
C ARG A 17 -0.75 11.62 10.11
N ILE A 18 -0.62 10.48 9.44
CA ILE A 18 -1.76 9.73 8.90
C ILE A 18 -2.65 9.20 10.01
N SER A 19 -2.08 8.57 11.05
CA SER A 19 -2.88 8.08 12.18
C SER A 19 -3.65 9.23 12.85
N ALA A 20 -3.05 10.41 13.00
CA ALA A 20 -3.75 11.58 13.54
C ALA A 20 -4.89 12.06 12.62
N ALA A 21 -4.66 12.10 11.31
CA ALA A 21 -5.67 12.51 10.33
C ALA A 21 -6.86 11.53 10.29
N LEU A 22 -6.60 10.21 10.30
CA LEU A 22 -7.64 9.17 10.34
C LEU A 22 -8.46 9.22 11.62
N ASN A 23 -7.81 9.43 12.78
CA ASN A 23 -8.52 9.60 14.05
C ASN A 23 -9.44 10.83 14.02
N ALA A 24 -8.93 11.98 13.55
CA ALA A 24 -9.74 13.19 13.45
C ALA A 24 -10.93 13.03 12.48
N MET A 25 -10.74 12.32 11.37
CA MET A 25 -11.80 12.03 10.42
C MET A 25 -12.87 11.11 11.03
N THR A 26 -12.46 10.02 11.69
CA THR A 26 -13.39 9.03 12.27
C THR A 26 -14.23 9.58 13.44
N GLU A 27 -13.68 10.51 14.24
CA GLU A 27 -14.42 11.21 15.32
C GLU A 27 -15.66 11.99 14.82
N GLY A 28 -15.63 12.49 13.59
CA GLY A 28 -16.73 13.23 12.97
C GLY A 28 -17.64 12.39 12.09
N PHE A 29 -17.21 11.17 11.73
CA PHE A 29 -17.76 10.42 10.60
C PHE A 29 -19.22 10.05 10.78
N GLU A 30 -19.58 9.41 11.90
CA GLU A 30 -20.95 8.96 12.13
C GLU A 30 -21.96 10.12 12.21
N ARG A 31 -21.53 11.27 12.74
CA ARG A 31 -22.38 12.48 12.77
C ARG A 31 -22.67 13.01 11.37
N GLN A 32 -21.72 12.89 10.46
CA GLN A 32 -21.82 13.38 9.09
C GLN A 32 -22.56 12.40 8.18
N HIS A 33 -22.33 11.09 8.35
CA HIS A 33 -22.77 10.06 7.41
C HIS A 33 -23.94 9.21 7.94
N GLY A 34 -24.21 9.21 9.26
CA GLY A 34 -25.32 8.49 9.88
C GLY A 34 -25.07 6.99 10.10
N PHE A 35 -23.83 6.52 9.93
CA PHE A 35 -23.39 5.16 10.21
C PHE A 35 -21.95 5.15 10.73
N HIS A 36 -21.57 4.11 11.46
CA HIS A 36 -20.21 3.96 11.97
C HIS A 36 -19.20 3.81 10.82
N PRO A 37 -18.02 4.44 10.91
CA PRO A 37 -16.96 4.19 9.93
C PRO A 37 -16.54 2.72 9.97
N GLY A 38 -16.13 2.22 8.82
CA GLY A 38 -15.34 1.00 8.72
C GLY A 38 -13.93 1.19 9.30
N ALA A 39 -13.07 0.20 9.07
CA ALA A 39 -11.67 0.27 9.49
C ALA A 39 -10.93 1.35 8.68
N ASN A 40 -10.37 2.34 9.38
CA ASN A 40 -9.57 3.42 8.81
C ASN A 40 -8.32 3.63 9.64
N GLU A 41 -7.36 2.73 9.46
CA GLU A 41 -6.15 2.68 10.26
C GLU A 41 -4.91 2.42 9.40
N VAL A 42 -3.77 2.84 9.95
CA VAL A 42 -2.45 2.36 9.54
C VAL A 42 -1.86 1.71 10.77
N ARG A 43 -1.60 0.40 10.68
CA ARG A 43 -1.10 -0.37 11.81
C ARG A 43 0.43 -0.28 11.83
N PRO A 44 1.06 0.19 12.92
CA PRO A 44 2.50 0.06 13.09
C PRO A 44 2.91 -1.42 13.13
N ALA A 45 4.02 -1.76 12.51
CA ALA A 45 4.59 -3.11 12.58
C ALA A 45 5.03 -3.42 14.02
N ASP A 46 4.79 -4.66 14.45
CA ASP A 46 5.20 -5.15 15.75
C ASP A 46 6.14 -6.37 15.64
N ARG A 47 6.42 -7.03 16.77
CA ARG A 47 7.32 -8.19 16.80
C ARG A 47 6.75 -9.42 16.09
N ALA A 48 5.42 -9.55 16.01
CA ALA A 48 4.75 -10.66 15.36
C ALA A 48 4.89 -10.59 13.83
N ASP A 49 5.03 -9.40 13.25
CA ASP A 49 5.22 -9.20 11.81
C ASP A 49 6.65 -9.60 11.35
N GLN A 50 7.65 -9.47 12.22
CA GLN A 50 9.09 -9.60 11.90
C GLN A 50 9.51 -10.92 11.20
N PRO A 51 8.97 -12.11 11.54
CA PRO A 51 9.28 -13.33 10.81
C PRO A 51 8.91 -13.24 9.33
N ALA A 52 7.73 -12.70 9.01
CA ALA A 52 7.26 -12.54 7.64
C ALA A 52 8.07 -11.47 6.89
N VAL A 53 8.42 -10.37 7.55
CA VAL A 53 9.33 -9.34 6.98
C VAL A 53 10.69 -9.95 6.58
N ARG A 54 11.28 -10.78 7.45
CA ARG A 54 12.54 -11.49 7.12
C ARG A 54 12.39 -12.43 5.94
N MET A 55 11.25 -13.10 5.81
CA MET A 55 10.96 -13.95 4.65
C MET A 55 10.82 -13.12 3.36
N LEU A 56 10.10 -12.00 3.43
CA LEU A 56 9.95 -11.07 2.31
C LEU A 56 11.33 -10.57 1.82
N ALA A 57 12.24 -10.25 2.74
CA ALA A 57 13.60 -9.81 2.39
C ALA A 57 14.44 -10.87 1.67
N GLN A 58 14.05 -12.15 1.68
CA GLN A 58 14.71 -13.22 0.91
C GLN A 58 14.16 -13.36 -0.51
N VAL A 59 13.08 -12.66 -0.86
CA VAL A 59 12.50 -12.70 -2.21
C VAL A 59 13.35 -11.84 -3.15
N SER A 60 13.95 -12.46 -4.17
CA SER A 60 15.04 -11.88 -4.97
C SER A 60 14.68 -10.62 -5.76
N PHE A 61 13.41 -10.40 -6.07
CA PHE A 61 12.92 -9.26 -6.84
C PHE A 61 12.21 -8.21 -5.97
N VAL A 62 12.18 -8.37 -4.65
CA VAL A 62 11.61 -7.38 -3.75
C VAL A 62 12.58 -6.21 -3.57
N HIS A 63 12.09 -5.00 -3.79
CA HIS A 63 12.84 -3.78 -3.53
C HIS A 63 13.01 -3.55 -2.03
N ALA A 64 14.18 -3.08 -1.60
CA ALA A 64 14.50 -2.94 -0.19
C ALA A 64 13.60 -1.94 0.55
N ASP A 65 13.11 -0.90 -0.13
CA ASP A 65 12.17 0.06 0.47
C ASP A 65 10.84 -0.61 0.88
N LEU A 66 10.39 -1.67 0.18
CA LEU A 66 9.20 -2.42 0.59
C LEU A 66 9.46 -3.22 1.86
N VAL A 67 10.67 -3.74 2.05
CA VAL A 67 11.08 -4.37 3.31
C VAL A 67 11.09 -3.32 4.43
N THR A 68 11.71 -2.16 4.20
CA THR A 68 11.72 -1.05 5.16
C THR A 68 10.32 -0.57 5.52
N PHE A 69 9.40 -0.55 4.55
CA PHE A 69 7.98 -0.28 4.81
C PHE A 69 7.42 -1.30 5.80
N TYR A 70 7.53 -2.60 5.52
CA TYR A 70 6.96 -3.64 6.39
C TYR A 70 7.68 -3.81 7.74
N GLU A 71 8.91 -3.30 7.89
CA GLU A 71 9.59 -3.19 9.19
C GLU A 71 8.92 -2.18 10.14
N HIS A 72 8.16 -1.20 9.62
CA HIS A 72 7.58 -0.09 10.39
C HIS A 72 6.06 0.00 10.30
N VAL A 73 5.49 -0.42 9.17
CA VAL A 73 4.05 -0.37 8.86
C VAL A 73 3.62 -1.77 8.50
N ALA A 74 2.68 -2.30 9.25
CA ALA A 74 2.24 -3.66 9.09
C ALA A 74 1.22 -3.81 7.96
N ASP A 75 0.26 -2.89 7.92
CA ASP A 75 -0.78 -2.79 6.91
C ASP A 75 -1.44 -1.40 6.93
N VAL A 76 -2.15 -1.11 5.83
CA VAL A 76 -2.97 0.09 5.65
C VAL A 76 -4.37 -0.39 5.32
N THR A 77 -5.37 0.04 6.08
CA THR A 77 -6.78 -0.33 5.86
C THR A 77 -7.61 0.93 5.96
N TRP A 78 -7.95 1.54 4.82
CA TRP A 78 -8.78 2.76 4.75
C TRP A 78 -10.07 2.45 4.00
N ALA A 79 -11.07 1.92 4.69
CA ALA A 79 -12.30 1.42 4.07
C ALA A 79 -13.23 2.52 3.56
N ASP A 80 -13.20 3.72 4.16
CA ASP A 80 -14.18 4.77 3.87
C ASP A 80 -13.66 5.89 2.96
N ILE A 81 -12.40 5.80 2.50
CA ILE A 81 -11.80 6.78 1.60
C ILE A 81 -12.09 6.38 0.15
N GLY A 82 -13.23 6.82 -0.39
CA GLY A 82 -13.67 6.45 -1.75
C GLY A 82 -14.12 4.99 -1.83
N ASN A 83 -13.49 4.21 -2.71
CA ASN A 83 -13.66 2.74 -2.75
C ASN A 83 -12.77 2.02 -1.72
N GLY A 84 -11.87 2.76 -1.09
CA GLY A 84 -10.94 2.30 -0.09
C GLY A 84 -9.50 2.15 -0.60
N TYR A 85 -8.56 2.15 0.33
CA TYR A 85 -7.14 1.92 0.06
C TYR A 85 -6.59 0.89 1.04
N PHE A 86 -6.01 -0.17 0.49
CA PHE A 86 -5.53 -1.29 1.26
C PHE A 86 -4.10 -1.64 0.87
N VAL A 87 -3.20 -1.70 1.84
CA VAL A 87 -1.89 -2.35 1.73
C VAL A 87 -1.94 -3.55 2.67
N ALA A 88 -1.86 -4.75 2.10
CA ALA A 88 -2.07 -5.99 2.83
C ALA A 88 -0.92 -6.26 3.81
N PRO A 89 -1.20 -6.97 4.92
CA PRO A 89 -0.16 -7.49 5.80
C PRO A 89 0.89 -8.29 5.03
N VAL A 90 2.16 -8.21 5.44
CA VAL A 90 3.26 -8.94 4.78
C VAL A 90 3.03 -10.45 4.72
N GLY A 91 2.34 -11.04 5.70
CA GLY A 91 1.97 -12.45 5.70
C GLY A 91 1.04 -12.80 4.53
N ASP A 92 0.02 -11.96 4.30
CA ASP A 92 -0.94 -12.14 3.22
C ASP A 92 -0.28 -11.93 1.85
N VAL A 93 0.64 -10.97 1.76
CA VAL A 93 1.46 -10.76 0.55
C VAL A 93 2.30 -11.99 0.20
N LEU A 94 2.91 -12.64 1.21
CA LEU A 94 3.68 -13.86 1.00
C LEU A 94 2.80 -15.06 0.62
N VAL A 95 1.61 -15.17 1.22
CA VAL A 95 0.61 -16.18 0.83
C VAL A 95 0.18 -15.97 -0.62
N GLN A 96 -0.16 -14.73 -0.99
CA GLN A 96 -0.52 -14.37 -2.36
C GLN A 96 0.59 -14.73 -3.35
N LEU A 97 1.84 -14.44 -3.01
CA LEU A 97 3.00 -14.81 -3.82
C LEU A 97 3.15 -16.33 -3.96
N ALA A 98 2.92 -17.09 -2.90
CA ALA A 98 3.03 -18.55 -2.92
C ALA A 98 1.90 -19.21 -3.73
N GLU A 99 0.68 -18.65 -3.69
CA GLU A 99 -0.49 -19.19 -4.37
C GLU A 99 -0.55 -18.81 -5.85
N TYR A 100 -0.28 -17.54 -6.18
CA TYR A 100 -0.48 -16.99 -7.53
C TYR A 100 0.81 -16.61 -8.25
N GLY A 101 1.94 -16.60 -7.54
CA GLY A 101 3.22 -16.18 -8.11
C GLY A 101 3.37 -14.66 -8.22
N ALA A 102 4.45 -14.25 -8.86
CA ALA A 102 4.74 -12.84 -9.14
C ALA A 102 3.99 -12.36 -10.38
N VAL A 103 3.66 -11.08 -10.42
CA VAL A 103 3.02 -10.43 -11.58
C VAL A 103 4.09 -9.99 -12.57
N GLU A 104 3.93 -10.31 -13.86
CA GLU A 104 4.82 -9.81 -14.91
C GLU A 104 4.46 -8.35 -15.23
N LEU A 105 5.45 -7.44 -15.18
CA LEU A 105 5.25 -5.99 -15.23
C LEU A 105 5.36 -5.38 -16.64
N GLY A 106 5.52 -6.20 -17.69
CA GLY A 106 5.56 -5.74 -19.08
C GLY A 106 6.59 -6.47 -19.96
N ALA A 107 6.91 -5.86 -21.11
CA ALA A 107 7.70 -6.49 -22.18
C ALA A 107 9.20 -6.66 -21.86
N GLU A 108 9.71 -6.02 -20.79
CA GLU A 108 11.05 -6.34 -20.30
C GLU A 108 11.04 -7.74 -19.71
N GLN A 109 11.66 -8.68 -20.43
CA GLN A 109 11.66 -10.10 -20.10
C GLN A 109 12.10 -10.33 -18.65
N GLY A 110 11.16 -10.75 -17.81
CA GLY A 110 11.40 -11.18 -16.43
C GLY A 110 11.27 -10.09 -15.36
N ALA A 111 10.76 -8.90 -15.69
CA ALA A 111 10.42 -7.89 -14.67
C ALA A 111 9.20 -8.34 -13.85
N ARG A 112 9.45 -8.79 -12.63
CA ARG A 112 8.44 -9.37 -11.72
C ARG A 112 8.10 -8.44 -10.58
N GLY A 113 6.81 -8.29 -10.33
CA GLY A 113 6.24 -7.50 -9.24
C GLY A 113 5.49 -8.34 -8.23
N LEU A 114 5.28 -7.76 -7.06
CA LEU A 114 4.58 -8.35 -5.94
C LEU A 114 3.26 -7.62 -5.72
N VAL A 115 2.14 -8.35 -5.63
CA VAL A 115 0.85 -7.76 -5.24
C VAL A 115 0.95 -7.37 -3.76
N ILE A 116 0.77 -6.09 -3.45
CA ILE A 116 0.91 -5.54 -2.09
C ILE A 116 -0.40 -5.06 -1.49
N GLY A 117 -1.48 -4.99 -2.28
CA GLY A 117 -2.72 -4.36 -1.81
C GLY A 117 -3.76 -4.17 -2.90
N SER A 118 -4.81 -3.42 -2.59
CA SER A 118 -5.90 -3.10 -3.52
C SER A 118 -6.52 -1.73 -3.26
N ASN A 119 -7.29 -1.24 -4.23
CA ASN A 119 -8.09 -0.02 -4.09
C ASN A 119 -9.56 -0.28 -3.70
N GLY A 120 -9.86 -1.47 -3.17
CA GLY A 120 -11.22 -1.87 -2.76
C GLY A 120 -12.24 -2.08 -3.89
N ALA A 121 -11.97 -1.61 -5.11
CA ALA A 121 -12.81 -1.79 -6.29
C ALA A 121 -12.39 -2.98 -7.16
N GLY A 122 -11.56 -3.88 -6.62
CA GLY A 122 -11.06 -5.07 -7.32
C GLY A 122 -9.80 -4.82 -8.16
N LEU A 123 -9.18 -3.64 -8.10
CA LEU A 123 -7.87 -3.39 -8.70
C LEU A 123 -6.76 -3.56 -7.66
N SER A 124 -5.65 -4.13 -8.09
CA SER A 124 -4.52 -4.48 -7.22
C SER A 124 -3.36 -3.51 -7.40
N TYR A 125 -2.65 -3.23 -6.31
CA TYR A 125 -1.37 -2.54 -6.34
C TYR A 125 -0.23 -3.56 -6.41
N VAL A 126 0.73 -3.31 -7.30
CA VAL A 126 1.87 -4.18 -7.55
C VAL A 126 3.17 -3.40 -7.36
N ALA A 127 4.01 -3.82 -6.43
CA ALA A 127 5.35 -3.27 -6.22
C ALA A 127 6.35 -3.94 -7.17
N GLY A 128 7.07 -3.15 -7.97
CA GLY A 128 8.09 -3.61 -8.88
C GLY A 128 9.49 -3.69 -8.27
N PRO A 129 10.43 -4.35 -8.97
CA PRO A 129 11.77 -4.62 -8.45
C PRO A 129 12.65 -3.36 -8.37
N ALA A 130 12.27 -2.31 -9.11
CA ALA A 130 12.91 -1.00 -9.08
C ALA A 130 12.24 -0.02 -8.08
N GLY A 131 11.30 -0.50 -7.25
CA GLY A 131 10.60 0.33 -6.26
C GLY A 131 9.32 0.99 -6.76
N ALA A 132 9.12 1.10 -8.07
CA ALA A 132 7.89 1.65 -8.65
C ALA A 132 6.65 0.85 -8.26
N VAL A 133 5.52 1.53 -8.12
CA VAL A 133 4.21 0.93 -7.81
C VAL A 133 3.31 1.06 -9.03
N TYR A 134 2.63 -0.04 -9.36
CA TYR A 134 1.68 -0.14 -10.46
C TYR A 134 0.29 -0.46 -9.91
N ARG A 135 -0.74 -0.13 -10.67
CA ARG A 135 -2.12 -0.55 -10.43
C ARG A 135 -2.61 -1.36 -11.63
N THR A 136 -3.31 -2.46 -11.39
CA THR A 136 -3.99 -3.19 -12.46
C THR A 136 -5.16 -2.37 -13.03
N ARG A 137 -5.44 -2.50 -14.33
CA ARG A 137 -6.66 -1.96 -14.95
C ARG A 137 -7.84 -2.91 -14.88
N THR A 138 -7.55 -4.19 -14.61
CA THR A 138 -8.53 -5.27 -14.50
C THR A 138 -8.36 -6.02 -13.19
N ALA A 139 -9.41 -6.73 -12.77
CA ALA A 139 -9.36 -7.57 -11.58
C ALA A 139 -8.57 -8.89 -11.76
N SER A 140 -8.23 -9.27 -13.01
CA SER A 140 -7.40 -10.45 -13.28
C SER A 140 -5.91 -10.11 -13.14
N LEU A 141 -5.16 -11.05 -12.55
CA LEU A 141 -3.71 -11.02 -12.42
C LEU A 141 -2.99 -11.90 -13.46
N ASP A 142 -3.72 -12.62 -14.31
CA ASP A 142 -3.13 -13.55 -15.29
C ASP A 142 -2.44 -12.80 -16.44
N GLU A 143 -3.10 -11.75 -16.93
CA GLU A 143 -2.58 -10.85 -17.98
C GLU A 143 -2.94 -9.39 -17.63
N PRO A 144 -2.38 -8.84 -16.55
CA PRO A 144 -2.82 -7.54 -16.07
C PRO A 144 -2.26 -6.44 -16.97
N GLU A 145 -3.16 -5.62 -17.50
CA GLU A 145 -2.75 -4.28 -17.96
C GLU A 145 -2.42 -3.43 -16.72
N LEU A 146 -1.24 -2.82 -16.72
CA LEU A 146 -0.72 -2.09 -15.56
C LEU A 146 -0.54 -0.61 -15.90
N ASP A 147 -1.04 0.26 -15.03
CA ASP A 147 -0.69 1.68 -14.99
C ASP A 147 0.35 1.90 -13.92
N ARG A 148 1.45 2.58 -14.23
CA ARG A 148 2.38 3.06 -13.20
C ARG A 148 1.68 4.17 -12.42
N VAL A 149 1.56 4.01 -11.10
CA VAL A 149 0.95 5.01 -10.20
C VAL A 149 2.02 5.83 -9.46
N ALA A 150 3.18 5.23 -9.19
CA ALA A 150 4.30 5.90 -8.53
C ALA A 150 5.64 5.36 -9.05
N ASP A 151 6.64 6.23 -9.12
CA ASP A 151 8.01 5.92 -9.47
C ASP A 151 8.75 5.18 -8.34
N ASP A 152 8.33 5.40 -7.09
CA ASP A 152 8.85 4.71 -5.91
C ASP A 152 7.79 4.56 -4.80
N LEU A 153 8.13 3.81 -3.74
CA LEU A 153 7.23 3.54 -2.63
C LEU A 153 6.94 4.78 -1.79
N ARG A 154 7.90 5.71 -1.68
CA ARG A 154 7.68 6.95 -0.93
C ARG A 154 6.63 7.81 -1.62
N GLN A 155 6.73 7.99 -2.94
CA GLN A 155 5.75 8.74 -3.71
C GLN A 155 4.36 8.09 -3.61
N PHE A 156 4.27 6.76 -3.63
CA PHE A 156 3.00 6.06 -3.41
C PHE A 156 2.37 6.41 -2.05
N LEU A 157 3.15 6.42 -0.96
CA LEU A 157 2.69 6.81 0.37
C LEU A 157 2.30 8.31 0.46
N GLU A 158 3.01 9.18 -0.26
CA GLU A 158 2.66 10.60 -0.39
C GLU A 158 1.34 10.79 -1.15
N LEU A 159 1.10 10.01 -2.21
CA LEU A 159 -0.17 10.04 -2.94
C LEU A 159 -1.34 9.52 -2.08
N LEU A 160 -1.11 8.50 -1.25
CA LEU A 160 -2.10 8.02 -0.28
C LEU A 160 -2.42 9.11 0.75
N GLU A 161 -1.41 9.79 1.29
CA GLU A 161 -1.61 10.94 2.16
C GLU A 161 -2.45 12.03 1.48
N GLN A 162 -2.15 12.37 0.24
CA GLN A 162 -2.91 13.36 -0.52
C GLN A 162 -4.36 12.94 -0.72
N ALA A 163 -4.62 11.66 -1.02
CA ALA A 163 -5.98 11.13 -1.17
C ALA A 163 -6.79 11.25 0.13
N LEU A 164 -6.17 10.94 1.28
CA LEU A 164 -6.80 11.12 2.58
C LEU A 164 -7.10 12.60 2.88
N MET A 165 -6.13 13.49 2.65
CA MET A 165 -6.30 14.91 2.92
C MET A 165 -7.34 15.56 2.01
N LEU A 166 -7.43 15.14 0.75
CA LEU A 166 -8.46 15.58 -0.17
C LEU A 166 -9.85 15.14 0.32
N PHE A 167 -9.98 13.86 0.67
CA PHE A 167 -11.22 13.31 1.21
C PHE A 167 -11.67 14.04 2.47
N ILE A 168 -10.77 14.31 3.41
CA ILE A 168 -11.08 15.09 4.63
C ILE A 168 -11.53 16.51 4.27
N ALA A 169 -10.93 17.14 3.27
CA ALA A 169 -11.21 18.53 2.92
C ALA A 169 -12.56 18.71 2.20
N ASN A 170 -12.95 17.80 1.31
CA ASN A 170 -14.12 17.99 0.45
C ASN A 170 -14.90 16.71 0.09
N GLY A 171 -14.51 15.54 0.63
CA GLY A 171 -15.15 14.26 0.36
C GLY A 171 -14.78 13.62 -0.99
N GLU A 172 -13.89 14.25 -1.78
CA GLU A 172 -13.43 13.66 -3.04
C GLU A 172 -12.39 12.57 -2.78
N PRO A 173 -12.56 11.37 -3.36
CA PRO A 173 -11.53 10.35 -3.31
C PRO A 173 -10.37 10.73 -4.24
N GLY A 174 -9.13 10.56 -3.78
CA GLY A 174 -7.96 10.67 -4.66
C GLY A 174 -8.02 9.69 -5.84
N HIS A 175 -7.10 9.83 -6.81
CA HIS A 175 -7.11 9.06 -8.08
C HIS A 175 -6.16 7.85 -8.10
N LEU A 176 -5.85 7.29 -6.94
CA LEU A 176 -4.90 6.18 -6.80
C LEU A 176 -5.46 4.84 -7.27
#